data_AF-A0A2T0N2I2-F1
#
_entry.id   AF-A0A2T0N2I2-F1
#
_cell.length_a   1.000
_cell.length_b   1.000
_cell.length_c   1.000
_cell.angle_alpha   90.00
_cell.angle_beta   90.00
_cell.angle_gamma   90.00
#
_symmetry.space_group_name_H-M   'P 1'
#
loop_
_entity.id
_entity.type
_entity.pdbx_description
1 polymer ?
#
loop_
_entity_poly.entity_id
_entity_poly.type
_entity_poly.pdbx_seq_one_letter_code
_entity_poly.pdbx_strand_id
1 'polypeptide(L)'
;MNRTIAVDFDGVIHRYSRGWFDGTIYDEPVPGALDGLRTLMQHYAVFIHTSRSPQDVAPWLVQRGFDVQVEYPGDPTQFWTERGALLVTRRKLPALAYLDDRAVQFTSWPLALAELLPADAAATTPPGSVDQVQVSAEDLRSLVQLARCHVENLWITPAEDLALIERIHAQLGGEK
;
A
#
# COMPACT_ATOMS: atom_id res chain seq x y z
N MET A 1 9.28 18.26 -14.12
CA MET A 1 7.93 17.81 -13.69
C MET A 1 7.94 17.66 -12.19
N ASN A 2 7.01 18.30 -11.48
CA ASN A 2 6.84 18.04 -10.05
C ASN A 2 6.33 16.60 -9.89
N ARG A 3 7.03 15.81 -9.07
CA ARG A 3 6.64 14.44 -8.73
C ARG A 3 5.66 14.51 -7.57
N THR A 4 4.57 13.75 -7.67
CA THR A 4 3.47 13.77 -6.71
C THR A 4 3.34 12.43 -6.02
N ILE A 5 3.15 12.41 -4.71
CA ILE A 5 2.88 11.19 -3.93
C ILE A 5 1.44 11.24 -3.43
N ALA A 6 0.73 10.13 -3.63
CA ALA A 6 -0.56 9.90 -3.01
C ALA A 6 -0.34 9.15 -1.69
N VAL A 7 -0.98 9.60 -0.62
CA VAL A 7 -0.86 8.98 0.71
C VAL A 7 -2.25 8.62 1.20
N ASP A 8 -2.48 7.35 1.53
CA ASP A 8 -3.72 6.94 2.19
C ASP A 8 -3.83 7.58 3.59
N PHE A 9 -5.06 7.69 4.10
CA PHE A 9 -5.29 8.25 5.43
C PHE A 9 -5.38 7.18 6.52
N ASP A 10 -6.29 6.21 6.38
CA ASP A 10 -6.70 5.28 7.45
C ASP A 10 -5.82 4.02 7.48
N GLY A 11 -4.86 3.99 8.40
CA GLY A 11 -3.86 2.92 8.52
C GLY A 11 -2.45 3.39 8.13
N VAL A 12 -2.35 4.53 7.44
CA VAL A 12 -1.07 5.15 7.06
C VAL A 12 -0.78 6.42 7.87
N ILE A 13 -1.76 7.34 7.99
CA ILE A 13 -1.62 8.57 8.78
C ILE A 13 -2.40 8.45 10.08
N HIS A 14 -3.69 8.13 10.02
CA HIS A 14 -4.57 7.89 11.14
C HIS A 14 -4.50 6.41 11.52
N ARG A 15 -4.27 6.07 12.80
CA ARG A 15 -3.96 4.69 13.23
C ARG A 15 -5.08 3.67 12.93
N TYR A 16 -6.34 4.12 12.90
CA TYR A 16 -7.47 3.31 12.44
C TYR A 16 -7.67 1.98 13.20
N SER A 17 -7.41 2.00 14.51
CA SER A 17 -7.39 0.84 15.41
C SER A 17 -8.73 0.13 15.61
N ARG A 18 -9.84 0.78 15.22
CA ARG A 18 -11.21 0.25 15.33
C ARG A 18 -11.85 0.05 13.96
N GLY A 19 -11.07 0.12 12.88
CA GLY A 19 -11.61 0.15 11.53
C GLY A 19 -12.53 1.36 11.29
N TRP A 20 -13.52 1.21 10.41
CA TRP A 20 -14.41 2.32 10.02
C TRP A 20 -15.19 2.91 11.21
N PHE A 21 -15.52 2.06 12.19
CA PHE A 21 -16.32 2.40 13.37
C PHE A 21 -17.63 3.14 13.01
N ASP A 22 -17.79 4.40 13.43
CA ASP A 22 -18.98 5.24 13.20
C ASP A 22 -18.72 6.40 12.22
N GLY A 23 -17.58 6.38 11.51
CA GLY A 23 -17.16 7.45 10.60
C GLY A 23 -16.38 8.58 11.27
N THR A 24 -16.27 8.61 12.60
CA THR A 24 -15.40 9.58 13.30
C THR A 24 -13.91 9.29 13.07
N ILE A 25 -13.08 10.34 13.13
CA ILE A 25 -11.61 10.22 13.15
C ILE A 25 -11.18 10.23 14.62
N TYR A 26 -11.03 9.05 15.20
CA TYR A 26 -10.95 8.84 16.64
C TYR A 26 -9.55 8.58 17.19
N ASP A 27 -8.60 8.17 16.34
CA ASP A 27 -7.25 7.83 16.79
C ASP A 27 -6.25 8.97 16.60
N GLU A 28 -5.16 8.84 17.36
CA GLU A 28 -3.92 9.55 17.09
C GLU A 28 -3.23 9.05 15.81
N PRO A 29 -2.29 9.85 15.26
CA PRO A 29 -1.50 9.42 14.13
C PRO A 29 -0.75 8.10 14.38
N VAL A 30 -0.48 7.39 13.29
CA VAL A 30 0.54 6.34 13.27
C VAL A 30 1.90 6.96 13.68
N PRO A 31 2.69 6.30 14.55
CA PRO A 31 3.99 6.84 14.97
C PRO A 31 4.87 7.18 13.75
N GLY A 32 5.44 8.38 13.75
CA GLY A 32 6.27 8.89 12.64
C GLY A 32 5.51 9.41 11.42
N ALA A 33 4.18 9.22 11.32
CA ALA A 33 3.42 9.60 10.13
C ALA A 33 3.47 11.11 9.83
N LEU A 34 3.37 11.96 10.85
CA LEU A 34 3.40 13.41 10.64
C LEU A 34 4.77 13.91 10.14
N ASP A 35 5.86 13.38 10.70
CA ASP A 35 7.21 13.74 10.28
C ASP A 35 7.57 13.15 8.92
N GLY A 36 7.13 11.92 8.65
CA GLY A 36 7.21 11.31 7.32
C GLY A 36 6.46 12.14 6.27
N LEU A 37 5.25 12.58 6.58
CA LEU A 37 4.44 13.42 5.68
C LEU A 37 5.12 14.78 5.40
N ARG A 38 5.65 15.44 6.45
CA ARG A 38 6.45 16.68 6.28
C ARG A 38 7.68 16.44 5.41
N THR A 39 8.37 15.33 5.60
CA THR A 39 9.54 14.95 4.79
C THR A 39 9.15 14.72 3.33
N LEU A 40 8.03 14.04 3.06
CA LEU A 40 7.51 13.91 1.69
C LEU A 40 7.22 15.27 1.07
N MET A 41 6.57 16.18 1.81
CA MET A 41 6.28 17.53 1.34
C MET A 41 7.54 18.36 1.04
N GLN A 42 8.70 18.04 1.63
CA GLN A 42 10.00 18.66 1.32
C GLN A 42 10.58 18.24 -0.04
N HIS A 43 10.06 17.18 -0.66
CA HIS A 43 10.57 16.68 -1.95
C HIS A 43 9.50 16.60 -3.04
N TYR A 44 8.23 16.50 -2.67
CA TYR A 44 7.12 16.19 -3.58
C TYR A 44 5.95 17.15 -3.39
N ALA A 45 5.06 17.20 -4.38
CA ALA A 45 3.67 17.54 -4.12
C ALA A 45 2.99 16.34 -3.46
N VAL A 46 2.12 16.56 -2.49
CA VAL A 46 1.50 15.45 -1.74
C VAL A 46 0.00 15.68 -1.65
N PHE A 47 -0.77 14.63 -1.94
CA PHE A 47 -2.20 14.62 -1.65
C PHE A 47 -2.56 13.40 -0.82
N ILE A 48 -3.52 13.60 0.07
CA ILE A 48 -4.16 12.57 0.87
C ILE A 48 -5.31 12.00 0.05
N HIS A 49 -5.20 10.72 -0.29
CA HIS A 49 -6.25 9.97 -0.98
C HIS A 49 -7.00 9.16 0.06
N THR A 50 -8.30 9.40 0.22
CA THR A 50 -9.05 8.78 1.32
C THR A 50 -10.45 8.39 0.91
N SER A 51 -11.03 7.40 1.60
CA SER A 51 -12.46 7.09 1.52
C SER A 51 -13.30 7.92 2.51
N ARG A 52 -12.65 8.64 3.43
CA ARG A 52 -13.31 9.60 4.34
C ARG A 52 -13.79 10.83 3.57
N SER A 53 -14.66 11.59 4.21
CA SER A 53 -14.99 12.94 3.76
C SER A 53 -13.75 13.84 3.81
N PRO A 54 -13.34 14.49 2.70
CA PRO A 54 -12.25 15.47 2.73
C PRO A 54 -12.50 16.59 3.73
N GLN A 55 -13.77 16.96 3.93
CA GLN A 55 -14.19 17.99 4.86
C GLN A 55 -13.96 17.61 6.33
N ASP A 56 -13.89 16.31 6.65
CA ASP A 56 -13.61 15.82 8.01
C ASP A 56 -12.11 15.62 8.24
N VAL A 57 -11.38 15.15 7.22
CA VAL A 57 -9.93 14.91 7.30
C VAL A 57 -9.14 16.21 7.33
N ALA A 58 -9.54 17.22 6.54
CA ALA A 58 -8.85 18.49 6.48
C ALA A 58 -8.68 19.18 7.85
N PRO A 59 -9.72 19.42 8.66
CA PRO A 59 -9.55 20.04 9.97
C PRO A 59 -8.67 19.19 10.91
N TRP A 60 -8.72 17.86 10.80
CA TRP A 60 -7.88 16.98 11.61
C TRP A 60 -6.38 17.15 11.29
N LEU A 61 -6.03 17.35 10.01
CA LEU A 61 -4.67 17.64 9.56
C LEU A 61 -4.25 19.09 9.88
N VAL A 62 -5.15 20.06 9.71
CA VAL A 62 -4.87 21.46 10.07
C VAL A 62 -4.53 21.61 11.55
N GLN A 63 -5.26 20.92 12.43
CA GLN A 63 -4.95 20.88 13.87
C GLN A 63 -3.56 20.32 14.19
N ARG A 64 -2.93 19.64 13.23
CA ARG A 64 -1.57 19.05 13.32
C ARG A 64 -0.52 19.87 12.57
N GLY A 65 -0.86 21.09 12.14
CA GLY A 65 0.06 22.06 11.57
C GLY A 65 0.34 21.87 10.08
N PHE A 66 -0.63 21.34 9.33
CA PHE A 66 -0.55 21.26 7.86
C PHE A 66 -1.44 22.31 7.21
N ASP A 67 -0.95 22.92 6.14
CA ASP A 67 -1.79 23.67 5.21
C ASP A 67 -2.53 22.66 4.32
N VAL A 68 -3.85 22.78 4.24
CA VAL A 68 -4.71 21.80 3.56
C VAL A 68 -5.69 22.49 2.63
N GLN A 69 -5.79 21.96 1.42
CA GLN A 69 -6.87 22.23 0.47
C GLN A 69 -7.75 20.99 0.34
N VAL A 70 -9.04 21.20 0.07
CA VAL A 70 -10.00 20.12 -0.21
C VAL A 70 -10.60 20.32 -1.58
N GLU A 71 -10.87 19.22 -2.26
CA GLU A 71 -11.65 19.27 -3.50
C GLU A 71 -13.08 19.79 -3.23
N TYR A 72 -13.65 20.48 -4.21
CA TYR A 72 -15.04 20.92 -4.20
C TYR A 72 -15.83 20.29 -5.37
N PRO A 73 -17.18 20.24 -5.32
CA PRO A 73 -17.96 19.73 -6.42
C PRO A 73 -17.66 20.47 -7.73
N GLY A 74 -17.25 19.74 -8.77
CA GLY A 74 -16.86 20.30 -10.05
C GLY A 74 -15.41 20.80 -10.13
N ASP A 75 -14.58 20.51 -9.12
CA ASP A 75 -13.16 20.82 -9.13
C ASP A 75 -12.47 20.22 -10.39
N PRO A 76 -11.89 21.08 -11.26
CA PRO A 76 -11.25 20.64 -12.50
C PRO A 76 -9.87 20.01 -12.28
N THR A 77 -9.36 19.96 -11.04
CA THR A 77 -8.03 19.47 -10.71
C THR A 77 -7.84 18.02 -11.14
N GLN A 78 -7.09 17.83 -12.23
CA GLN A 78 -6.70 16.50 -12.71
C GLN A 78 -5.35 16.05 -12.16
N PHE A 79 -4.50 17.01 -11.78
CA PHE A 79 -3.16 16.77 -11.26
C PHE A 79 -2.93 17.68 -10.05
N TRP A 80 -2.36 17.10 -8.98
CA TRP A 80 -1.87 17.89 -7.87
C TRP A 80 -0.36 18.12 -8.05
N THR A 81 0.06 19.38 -8.17
CA THR A 81 1.48 19.74 -8.37
C THR A 81 1.97 20.83 -7.41
N GLU A 82 1.08 21.37 -6.59
CA GLU A 82 1.38 22.38 -5.59
C GLU A 82 2.18 21.77 -4.45
N ARG A 83 3.17 22.52 -3.97
CA ARG A 83 4.02 22.17 -2.84
C ARG A 83 3.75 23.13 -1.69
N GLY A 84 3.97 22.68 -0.47
CA GLY A 84 3.71 23.47 0.74
C GLY A 84 2.32 23.25 1.33
N ALA A 85 1.34 22.79 0.53
CA ALA A 85 0.02 22.37 0.99
C ALA A 85 -0.28 20.91 0.62
N LEU A 86 -1.11 20.27 1.44
CA LEU A 86 -1.72 18.98 1.14
C LEU A 86 -3.05 19.22 0.42
N LEU A 87 -3.32 18.46 -0.64
CA LEU A 87 -4.70 18.27 -1.10
C LEU A 87 -5.32 17.07 -0.37
N VAL A 88 -6.55 17.15 0.08
CA VAL A 88 -7.34 15.99 0.53
C VAL A 88 -8.45 15.72 -0.49
N THR A 89 -8.51 14.51 -1.00
CA THR A 89 -9.41 14.14 -2.11
C THR A 89 -9.84 12.67 -2.03
N ARG A 90 -11.04 12.38 -2.55
CA ARG A 90 -11.52 11.00 -2.79
C ARG A 90 -11.30 10.56 -4.24
N ARG A 91 -10.72 11.42 -5.07
CA ARG A 91 -10.43 11.13 -6.47
C ARG A 91 -9.05 10.52 -6.60
N LYS A 92 -8.96 9.49 -7.43
CA LYS A 92 -7.68 8.94 -7.86
C LYS A 92 -7.02 9.90 -8.85
N LEU A 93 -6.07 10.71 -8.37
CA LEU A 93 -5.25 11.59 -9.21
C LEU A 93 -3.94 10.89 -9.61
N PRO A 94 -3.31 11.23 -10.75
CA PRO A 94 -2.01 10.70 -11.13
C PRO A 94 -0.92 11.02 -10.09
N ALA A 95 -0.13 10.01 -9.75
CA ALA A 95 0.95 10.09 -8.78
C ALA A 95 2.14 9.22 -9.22
N LEU A 96 3.33 9.54 -8.71
CA LEU A 96 4.52 8.70 -8.85
C LEU A 96 4.37 7.38 -8.08
N ALA A 97 3.77 7.45 -6.90
CA ALA A 97 3.49 6.30 -6.05
C ALA A 97 2.26 6.57 -5.16
N TYR A 98 1.61 5.48 -4.74
CA TYR A 98 0.58 5.48 -3.71
C TYR A 98 1.15 4.76 -2.49
N LEU A 99 1.21 5.45 -1.36
CA LEU A 99 1.54 4.88 -0.06
C LEU A 99 0.22 4.53 0.64
N ASP A 100 -0.07 3.24 0.77
CA ASP A 100 -1.38 2.73 1.17
C ASP A 100 -1.20 1.41 1.91
N ASP A 101 -1.83 1.25 3.09
CA ASP A 101 -1.68 0.09 3.96
C ASP A 101 -2.40 -1.16 3.43
N ARG A 102 -3.29 -1.00 2.44
CA ARG A 102 -4.11 -2.08 1.86
C ARG A 102 -3.86 -2.31 0.38
N ALA A 103 -3.02 -1.50 -0.27
CA ALA A 103 -2.76 -1.66 -1.69
C ALA A 103 -1.91 -2.91 -1.99
N VAL A 104 -2.40 -3.72 -2.94
CA VAL A 104 -1.63 -4.79 -3.55
C VAL A 104 -0.86 -4.23 -4.75
N GLN A 105 0.47 -4.40 -4.77
CA GLN A 105 1.28 -4.01 -5.92
C GLN A 105 0.98 -4.94 -7.10
N PHE A 106 0.32 -4.40 -8.12
CA PHE A 106 0.04 -5.17 -9.33
C PHE A 106 1.33 -5.45 -10.12
N THR A 107 1.65 -6.73 -10.28
CA THR A 107 2.74 -7.22 -11.14
C THR A 107 2.20 -8.12 -12.25
N SER A 108 1.31 -9.06 -11.87
CA SER A 108 0.55 -9.90 -12.79
C SER A 108 -0.75 -10.34 -12.13
N TRP A 109 -1.74 -10.75 -12.92
CA TRP A 109 -3.00 -11.26 -12.41
C TRP A 109 -2.86 -12.50 -11.52
N PRO A 110 -2.06 -13.52 -11.86
CA PRO A 110 -1.87 -14.67 -10.97
C PRO A 110 -1.32 -14.30 -9.60
N LEU A 111 -0.32 -13.40 -9.53
CA LEU A 111 0.23 -12.95 -8.25
C LEU A 111 -0.77 -12.09 -7.45
N ALA A 112 -1.49 -11.20 -8.13
CA ALA A 112 -2.54 -10.41 -7.48
C ALA A 112 -3.64 -11.31 -6.90
N LEU A 113 -4.07 -12.34 -7.63
CA LEU A 113 -5.05 -13.31 -7.15
C LEU A 113 -4.50 -14.16 -6.00
N ALA A 114 -3.24 -14.56 -6.03
CA ALA A 114 -2.61 -15.29 -4.92
C ALA A 114 -2.60 -14.44 -3.62
N GLU A 115 -2.45 -13.12 -3.73
CA GLU A 115 -2.50 -12.21 -2.58
C GLU A 115 -3.93 -11.90 -2.12
N LEU A 116 -4.88 -11.73 -3.06
CA LEU A 116 -6.23 -11.25 -2.75
C LEU A 116 -7.26 -12.36 -2.49
N LEU A 117 -7.07 -13.58 -2.99
CA LEU A 117 -8.03 -14.65 -2.80
C LEU A 117 -7.87 -15.29 -1.41
N PRO A 118 -8.99 -15.62 -0.73
CA PRO A 118 -8.93 -16.38 0.50
C PRO A 118 -8.33 -17.77 0.26
N ALA A 119 -7.75 -18.36 1.30
CA ALA A 119 -6.94 -19.57 1.18
C ALA A 119 -7.68 -20.77 0.56
N ASP A 120 -8.99 -20.84 0.75
CA ASP A 120 -9.89 -21.86 0.21
C ASP A 120 -10.29 -21.64 -1.26
N ALA A 121 -10.20 -20.40 -1.77
CA ALA A 121 -10.54 -20.07 -3.16
C ALA A 121 -9.38 -20.27 -4.15
N ALA A 122 -8.14 -20.37 -3.68
CA ALA A 122 -6.96 -20.49 -4.55
C ALA A 122 -6.74 -21.91 -5.11
N ALA A 123 -7.61 -22.87 -4.79
CA ALA A 123 -7.49 -24.26 -5.21
C ALA A 123 -7.98 -24.55 -6.65
N THR A 124 -8.54 -23.56 -7.37
CA THR A 124 -9.00 -23.75 -8.75
C THR A 124 -7.98 -23.23 -9.75
N THR A 125 -6.98 -24.06 -10.08
CA THR A 125 -6.04 -23.78 -11.17
C THR A 125 -6.77 -23.89 -12.53
N PRO A 126 -6.68 -22.91 -13.43
CA PRO A 126 -7.14 -23.09 -14.81
C PRO A 126 -6.29 -24.17 -15.51
N PRO A 127 -6.88 -25.07 -16.31
CA PRO A 127 -6.13 -26.14 -16.93
C PRO A 127 -5.17 -25.61 -18.01
N GLY A 128 -3.89 -25.96 -17.85
CA GLY A 128 -2.95 -26.22 -18.95
C GLY A 128 -2.19 -25.03 -19.57
N SER A 129 -0.92 -24.88 -19.20
CA SER A 129 0.16 -24.58 -20.16
C SER A 129 1.40 -25.34 -19.72
N VAL A 130 2.05 -26.01 -20.67
CA VAL A 130 2.95 -27.17 -20.45
C VAL A 130 4.35 -26.79 -19.93
N ASP A 131 4.59 -25.50 -19.69
CA ASP A 131 5.89 -24.96 -19.24
C ASP A 131 5.82 -24.23 -17.88
N GLN A 132 4.77 -24.49 -17.08
CA GLN A 132 4.61 -23.85 -15.77
C GLN A 132 4.86 -24.82 -14.62
N VAL A 133 5.80 -24.45 -13.74
CA VAL A 133 5.95 -25.06 -12.42
C VAL A 133 4.68 -24.74 -11.62
N GLN A 134 3.97 -25.78 -11.19
CA GLN A 134 2.84 -25.65 -10.27
C GLN A 134 3.38 -25.29 -8.89
N VAL A 135 3.11 -24.07 -8.43
CA VAL A 135 3.44 -23.61 -7.08
C VAL A 135 2.13 -23.33 -6.35
N SER A 136 2.00 -23.78 -5.10
CA SER A 136 0.80 -23.52 -4.31
C SER A 136 0.63 -22.02 -4.04
N ALA A 137 -0.62 -21.56 -3.85
CA ALA A 137 -0.86 -20.15 -3.52
C ALA A 137 -0.25 -19.74 -2.18
N GLU A 138 -0.06 -20.69 -1.26
CA GLU A 138 0.63 -20.49 0.02
C GLU A 138 2.13 -20.27 -0.16
N ASP A 139 2.79 -21.09 -0.98
CA ASP A 139 4.21 -20.94 -1.30
C ASP A 139 4.47 -19.62 -2.07
N LEU A 140 3.59 -19.25 -3.00
CA LEU A 140 3.66 -17.96 -3.70
C LEU A 140 3.47 -16.77 -2.75
N ARG A 141 2.51 -16.83 -1.82
CA ARG A 141 2.33 -15.77 -0.80
C ARG A 141 3.57 -15.62 0.06
N SER A 142 4.14 -16.74 0.49
CA SER A 142 5.33 -16.73 1.34
C SER A 142 6.54 -16.16 0.59
N LEU A 143 6.71 -16.49 -0.70
CA LEU A 143 7.73 -15.88 -1.57
C LEU A 143 7.56 -14.36 -1.72
N VAL A 144 6.33 -13.90 -1.97
CA VAL A 144 6.03 -12.46 -2.07
C VAL A 144 6.33 -11.75 -0.75
N GLN A 145 5.99 -12.36 0.38
CA GLN A 145 6.27 -11.83 1.71
C GLN A 145 7.78 -11.74 1.98
N LEU A 146 8.54 -12.80 1.68
CA LEU A 146 10.00 -12.79 1.78
C LEU A 146 10.66 -11.70 0.92
N ALA A 147 10.20 -11.55 -0.32
CA ALA A 147 10.71 -10.53 -1.23
C ALA A 147 10.43 -9.10 -0.71
N ARG A 148 9.31 -8.88 -0.02
CA ARG A 148 8.96 -7.60 0.61
C ARG A 148 9.78 -7.34 1.89
N CYS A 149 10.04 -8.37 2.71
CA CYS A 149 10.87 -8.24 3.91
C CYS A 149 12.34 -7.88 3.60
N HIS A 150 12.83 -8.17 2.39
CA HIS A 150 14.21 -7.90 1.98
C HIS A 150 14.52 -6.40 1.73
N VAL A 151 13.56 -5.49 1.95
CA VAL A 151 13.78 -4.04 1.81
C VAL A 151 14.04 -3.33 3.14
N GLU A 152 13.81 -3.96 4.30
CA GLU A 152 13.95 -3.28 5.59
C GLU A 152 15.20 -3.60 6.41
N ASN A 153 15.99 -4.64 6.11
CA ASN A 153 17.28 -4.83 6.78
C ASN A 153 18.30 -5.55 5.90
N LEU A 154 19.42 -4.86 5.65
CA LEU A 154 20.66 -5.49 5.24
C LEU A 154 21.05 -6.50 6.35
N TRP A 155 21.02 -7.79 6.03
CA TRP A 155 21.55 -8.94 6.80
C TRP A 155 20.76 -9.39 8.04
N ILE A 156 19.85 -10.36 7.84
CA ILE A 156 19.74 -11.67 8.52
C ILE A 156 18.44 -12.28 7.98
N THR A 157 18.49 -13.41 7.28
CA THR A 157 17.30 -14.23 6.98
C THR A 157 16.97 -15.05 8.24
N PRO A 158 15.80 -14.89 8.88
CA PRO A 158 15.30 -15.82 9.89
C PRO A 158 15.40 -17.29 9.44
N ALA A 159 15.56 -18.22 10.38
CA ALA A 159 15.67 -19.65 10.08
C ALA A 159 14.46 -20.21 9.33
N GLU A 160 13.28 -19.62 9.52
CA GLU A 160 12.04 -19.99 8.84
C GLU A 160 12.07 -19.61 7.35
N ASP A 161 12.68 -18.47 7.02
CA ASP A 161 12.87 -17.98 5.64
C ASP A 161 13.85 -18.89 4.88
N LEU A 162 14.90 -19.35 5.55
CA LEU A 162 15.85 -20.34 5.02
C LEU A 162 15.15 -21.68 4.74
N ALA A 163 14.33 -22.17 5.68
CA ALA A 163 13.58 -23.41 5.49
C ALA A 163 12.60 -23.32 4.31
N LEU A 164 11.95 -22.17 4.13
CA LEU A 164 11.08 -21.92 2.98
C LEU A 164 11.86 -21.87 1.66
N ILE A 165 13.00 -21.16 1.62
CA ILE A 165 13.90 -21.10 0.46
C ILE A 165 14.40 -22.51 0.10
N GLU A 166 14.80 -23.32 1.08
CA GLU A 166 15.26 -24.69 0.87
C GLU A 166 14.16 -25.61 0.33
N ARG A 167 12.93 -25.50 0.84
CA ARG A 167 11.78 -26.24 0.30
C ARG A 167 11.49 -25.88 -1.15
N ILE A 168 11.50 -24.59 -1.48
CA ILE A 168 11.25 -24.11 -2.84
C ILE A 168 12.38 -24.55 -3.77
N HIS A 169 13.64 -24.45 -3.33
CA HIS A 169 14.79 -24.95 -4.10
C HIS A 169 14.72 -26.47 -4.33
N ALA A 170 14.26 -27.26 -3.35
CA ALA A 170 14.04 -28.69 -3.51
C ALA A 170 12.91 -29.02 -4.49
N GLN A 171 11.84 -28.22 -4.51
CA GLN A 171 10.75 -28.36 -5.49
C GLN A 171 11.19 -27.98 -6.91
N LEU A 172 12.08 -27.00 -7.06
CA LEU A 172 12.63 -26.58 -8.35
C LEU A 172 13.79 -27.46 -8.85
N GLY A 173 14.53 -28.10 -7.95
CA GLY A 173 15.67 -28.97 -8.25
C GLY A 173 15.31 -30.43 -8.53
N GLY A 174 14.01 -30.74 -8.66
CA GLY A 174 13.48 -32.09 -8.89
C GLY A 174 13.60 -32.63 -10.32
N GLU A 175 14.52 -32.11 -11.14
CA GLU A 175 14.93 -32.73 -12.39
C GLU A 175 16.42 -33.07 -12.33
N LYS A 176 16.69 -34.34 -11.98
CA LYS A 176 17.87 -35.07 -12.44
C LYS A 176 17.44 -36.42 -12.97
#